data_AF-A0A0S2DQE4-F1
#
_entry.id   AF-A0A0S2DQE4-F1
#
_cell.length_a   1.000
_cell.length_b   1.000
_cell.length_c   1.000
_cell.angle_alpha   90.00
_cell.angle_beta   90.00
_cell.angle_gamma   90.00
#
_symmetry.space_group_name_H-M   'P 1'
#
loop_
_entity.id
_entity.type
_entity.pdbx_description
1 polymer ?
#
loop_
_entity_poly.entity_id
_entity_poly.type
_entity_poly.pdbx_seq_one_letter_code
_entity_poly.pdbx_strand_id
1 'polypeptide(L)'
;MNTHAFAAFWSVVRKELRDISRDRRTLAITLLMGPLLYPLLMLGMGSLAENRARTQLDSALKVPVRGAEHAPNLVKFLATQNIVAVPAPKDLDAAVRNQDHDVGLIVAADFAKDWKAGQPALVEIVQDSTRRDADIPARRLHAALEGYSRQVGALRLLARGISANVVQPVNVADRDVATAEAKRGLVLSALLPYLLIMTSFAGGAFLIIDATAGERERQSLEPLLATPAPRSAIVSGKIAAACVLGLFSLLLTLLAFKLSAQMSSGIGRMLDVSLYSIGKMLLILLPMSFIGTALLTYLSAAAKSLKEAQSHVTWLMLLPLLPTFVLMVNPLKTQLWQFAVPFLAQNQLLLKVIRGEAISGQTWAMYLACGFGLAALLWIAAVRRYHNERLAISG
;
A
#
# COMPACT_ATOMS: atom_id res chain seq x y z
N MET A 1 11.32 37.14 -17.90
CA MET A 1 12.49 36.71 -17.08
C MET A 1 13.74 37.15 -17.84
N ASN A 2 14.61 37.99 -17.27
CA ASN A 2 15.81 38.48 -17.96
C ASN A 2 16.67 37.30 -18.44
N THR A 3 17.25 37.36 -19.63
CA THR A 3 18.05 36.30 -20.27
C THR A 3 19.16 35.77 -19.35
N HIS A 4 19.76 36.67 -18.55
CA HIS A 4 20.76 36.33 -17.53
C HIS A 4 20.21 35.48 -16.37
N ALA A 5 18.98 35.73 -15.92
CA ALA A 5 18.36 34.96 -14.84
C ALA A 5 18.02 33.54 -15.28
N PHE A 6 17.59 33.36 -16.54
CA PHE A 6 17.34 32.04 -17.11
C PHE A 6 18.64 31.24 -17.31
N ALA A 7 19.69 31.88 -17.81
CA ALA A 7 21.01 31.25 -17.93
C ALA A 7 21.57 30.84 -16.56
N ALA A 8 21.43 31.69 -15.53
CA ALA A 8 21.84 31.39 -14.16
C ALA A 8 21.05 30.20 -13.59
N PHE A 9 19.73 30.19 -13.76
CA PHE A 9 18.86 29.08 -13.36
C PHE A 9 19.35 27.75 -13.96
N TRP A 10 19.54 27.70 -15.28
CA TRP A 10 19.97 26.47 -15.96
C TRP A 10 21.38 26.04 -15.57
N SER A 11 22.29 27.00 -15.35
CA SER A 11 23.64 26.73 -14.85
C SER A 11 23.59 26.04 -13.49
N VAL A 12 22.76 26.53 -12.57
CA VAL A 12 22.55 25.92 -11.24
C VAL A 12 21.95 24.53 -11.38
N VAL A 13 20.89 24.34 -12.17
CA VAL A 13 20.31 23.00 -12.40
C VAL A 13 21.37 22.02 -12.88
N ARG A 14 22.18 22.41 -13.87
CA ARG A 14 23.22 21.56 -14.44
C ARG A 14 24.34 21.27 -13.44
N LYS A 15 24.70 22.24 -12.60
CA LYS A 15 25.68 22.07 -11.52
C LYS A 15 25.18 21.02 -10.52
N GLU A 16 23.99 21.24 -9.95
CA GLU A 16 23.41 20.34 -8.93
C GLU A 16 23.22 18.90 -9.45
N LEU A 17 22.71 18.75 -10.68
CA LEU A 17 22.56 17.43 -11.31
C LEU A 17 23.90 16.78 -11.65
N ARG A 18 24.95 17.57 -11.96
CA ARG A 18 26.28 17.03 -12.21
C ARG A 18 26.96 16.61 -10.91
N ASP A 19 26.82 17.39 -9.85
CA ASP A 19 27.45 17.10 -8.56
C ASP A 19 26.88 15.82 -7.94
N ILE A 20 25.54 15.65 -7.94
CA ILE A 20 24.92 14.39 -7.49
C ILE A 20 25.30 13.19 -8.38
N SER A 21 25.48 13.39 -9.70
CA SER A 21 25.87 12.31 -10.62
C SER A 21 27.30 11.80 -10.38
N ARG A 22 28.15 12.64 -9.79
CA ARG A 22 29.52 12.27 -9.42
C ARG A 22 29.55 11.45 -8.14
N ASP A 23 28.63 11.68 -7.22
CA ASP A 23 28.44 10.83 -6.03
C ASP A 23 27.63 9.57 -6.38
N ARG A 24 28.30 8.62 -7.04
CA ARG A 24 27.69 7.36 -7.49
C ARG A 24 27.08 6.55 -6.35
N ARG A 25 27.66 6.62 -5.15
CA ARG A 25 27.17 5.86 -3.99
C ARG A 25 25.82 6.42 -3.54
N THR A 26 25.75 7.73 -3.35
CA THR A 26 24.52 8.42 -2.97
C THR A 26 23.45 8.27 -4.04
N LEU A 27 23.83 8.44 -5.31
CA LEU A 27 22.90 8.27 -6.43
C LEU A 27 22.37 6.85 -6.49
N ALA A 28 23.21 5.82 -6.32
CA ALA A 28 22.78 4.43 -6.27
C ALA A 28 21.83 4.16 -5.08
N ILE A 29 22.13 4.67 -3.88
CA ILE A 29 21.24 4.48 -2.73
C ILE A 29 19.89 5.17 -2.95
N THR A 30 19.89 6.38 -3.48
CA THR A 30 18.69 7.22 -3.65
C THR A 30 17.81 6.75 -4.81
N LEU A 31 18.40 6.34 -5.94
CA LEU A 31 17.66 5.95 -7.15
C LEU A 31 17.45 4.44 -7.28
N LEU A 32 18.36 3.61 -6.79
CA LEU A 32 18.22 2.15 -6.88
C LEU A 32 17.66 1.60 -5.57
N MET A 33 18.35 1.76 -4.44
CA MET A 33 17.96 1.04 -3.22
C MET A 33 16.60 1.46 -2.66
N GLY A 34 16.32 2.75 -2.52
CA GLY A 34 15.02 3.22 -2.02
C GLY A 34 13.84 2.72 -2.87
N PRO A 35 13.83 3.03 -4.17
CA PRO A 35 12.80 2.59 -5.12
C PRO A 35 12.64 1.08 -5.28
N LEU A 36 13.73 0.30 -5.30
CA LEU A 36 13.69 -1.14 -5.58
C LEU A 36 13.36 -1.99 -4.35
N LEU A 37 13.65 -1.51 -3.13
CA LEU A 37 13.47 -2.30 -1.92
C LEU A 37 12.01 -2.76 -1.75
N TYR A 38 11.05 -1.86 -1.95
CA TYR A 38 9.63 -2.18 -1.75
C TYR A 38 9.06 -3.17 -2.79
N PRO A 39 9.25 -2.97 -4.12
CA PRO A 39 8.89 -3.98 -5.11
C PRO A 39 9.53 -5.34 -4.83
N LEU A 40 10.81 -5.36 -4.43
CA LEU A 40 11.53 -6.60 -4.11
C LEU A 40 10.92 -7.31 -2.89
N LEU A 41 10.62 -6.57 -1.82
CA LEU A 41 9.96 -7.10 -0.63
C LEU A 41 8.55 -7.62 -0.94
N MET A 42 7.77 -6.90 -1.75
CA MET A 42 6.46 -7.36 -2.18
C MET A 42 6.54 -8.63 -3.02
N LEU A 43 7.51 -8.74 -3.93
CA LEU A 43 7.74 -9.98 -4.68
C LEU A 43 8.07 -11.15 -3.76
N GLY A 44 9.00 -10.93 -2.82
CA GLY A 44 9.39 -11.93 -1.83
C GLY A 44 8.17 -12.39 -1.03
N MET A 45 7.48 -11.47 -0.35
CA MET A 45 6.30 -11.78 0.45
C MET A 45 5.17 -12.41 -0.37
N GLY A 46 4.92 -11.93 -1.59
CA GLY A 46 3.88 -12.45 -2.47
C GLY A 46 4.14 -13.90 -2.87
N SER A 47 5.38 -14.21 -3.26
CA SER A 47 5.78 -15.59 -3.61
C SER A 47 5.72 -16.53 -2.40
N LEU A 48 6.15 -16.08 -1.22
CA LEU A 48 6.02 -16.86 0.02
C LEU A 48 4.55 -17.13 0.37
N ALA A 49 3.70 -16.10 0.27
CA ALA A 49 2.26 -16.23 0.55
C ALA A 49 1.57 -17.17 -0.44
N GLU A 50 1.88 -17.06 -1.74
CA GLU A 50 1.33 -17.95 -2.77
C GLU A 50 1.77 -19.40 -2.56
N ASN A 51 3.06 -19.62 -2.31
CA ASN A 51 3.58 -20.97 -2.04
C ASN A 51 2.93 -21.58 -0.80
N ARG A 52 2.74 -20.78 0.25
CA ARG A 52 2.04 -21.22 1.48
C ARG A 52 0.58 -21.57 1.20
N ALA A 53 -0.14 -20.71 0.48
CA ALA A 53 -1.53 -20.94 0.12
C ALA A 53 -1.72 -22.21 -0.73
N ARG A 54 -0.86 -22.41 -1.75
CA ARG A 54 -0.89 -23.65 -2.56
C ARG A 54 -0.64 -24.88 -1.70
N THR A 55 0.38 -24.84 -0.84
CA THR A 55 0.70 -25.96 0.06
C THR A 55 -0.47 -26.30 0.99
N GLN A 56 -1.16 -25.29 1.53
CA GLN A 56 -2.32 -25.49 2.43
C GLN A 56 -3.60 -25.92 1.71
N LEU A 57 -3.77 -25.58 0.43
CA LEU A 57 -4.93 -25.97 -0.38
C LEU A 57 -4.77 -27.38 -0.96
N ASP A 58 -3.57 -27.72 -1.45
CA ASP A 58 -3.30 -29.01 -2.10
C ASP A 58 -3.06 -30.13 -1.07
N SER A 59 -2.65 -29.79 0.15
CA SER A 59 -2.48 -30.79 1.22
C SER A 59 -3.81 -31.23 1.84
N ALA A 60 -3.86 -32.51 2.21
CA ALA A 60 -4.94 -33.06 3.01
C ALA A 60 -4.98 -32.37 4.37
N LEU A 61 -6.12 -31.75 4.70
CA LEU A 61 -6.29 -31.05 5.97
C LEU A 61 -6.49 -32.09 7.06
N LYS A 62 -5.47 -32.29 7.90
CA LYS A 62 -5.53 -33.19 9.05
C LYS A 62 -6.20 -32.46 10.21
N VAL A 63 -7.37 -32.92 10.63
CA VAL A 63 -8.14 -32.32 11.73
C VAL A 63 -8.23 -33.31 12.89
N PRO A 64 -7.73 -33.02 14.09
CA PRO A 64 -8.02 -33.81 15.27
C PRO A 64 -9.52 -33.79 15.58
N VAL A 65 -10.14 -34.96 15.57
CA VAL A 65 -11.58 -35.11 15.82
C VAL A 65 -11.80 -35.88 17.12
N ARG A 66 -12.41 -35.21 18.11
CA ARG A 66 -12.87 -35.86 19.34
C ARG A 66 -14.28 -36.41 19.10
N GLY A 67 -14.50 -37.69 19.41
CA GLY A 67 -15.80 -38.33 19.20
C GLY A 67 -16.07 -38.73 17.73
N ALA A 68 -15.03 -38.97 16.93
CA ALA A 68 -15.15 -39.40 15.53
C ALA A 68 -16.06 -40.64 15.36
N GLU A 69 -16.07 -41.52 16.37
CA GLU A 69 -16.89 -42.74 16.43
C GLU A 69 -18.40 -42.45 16.47
N HIS A 70 -18.81 -41.30 17.01
CA HIS A 70 -20.22 -40.92 17.10
C HIS A 70 -20.80 -40.52 15.72
N ALA A 71 -19.94 -40.15 14.76
CA ALA A 71 -20.37 -39.61 13.46
C ALA A 71 -19.58 -40.19 12.26
N PRO A 72 -19.61 -41.52 12.03
CA PRO A 72 -18.80 -42.15 10.98
C PRO A 72 -19.14 -41.67 9.56
N ASN A 73 -20.40 -41.33 9.30
CA ASN A 73 -20.83 -40.81 7.99
C ASN A 73 -20.32 -39.39 7.74
N LEU A 74 -20.26 -38.56 8.79
CA LEU A 74 -19.70 -37.22 8.69
C LEU A 74 -18.19 -37.29 8.40
N VAL A 75 -17.47 -38.16 9.11
CA VAL A 75 -16.03 -38.37 8.89
C VAL A 75 -15.74 -38.84 7.47
N LYS A 76 -16.54 -39.77 6.93
CA LYS A 76 -16.43 -40.20 5.53
C LYS A 76 -16.69 -39.06 4.55
N PHE A 77 -17.69 -38.22 4.81
CA PHE A 77 -17.97 -37.05 3.97
C PHE A 77 -16.80 -36.05 3.99
N LEU A 78 -16.26 -35.74 5.16
CA LEU A 78 -15.09 -34.86 5.30
C LEU A 78 -13.89 -35.40 4.49
N ALA A 79 -13.68 -36.71 4.49
CA ALA A 79 -12.62 -37.34 3.69
C ALA A 79 -12.79 -37.11 2.17
N THR A 80 -14.03 -37.05 1.65
CA THR A 80 -14.28 -36.71 0.24
C THR A 80 -13.88 -35.28 -0.13
N GLN A 81 -13.79 -34.39 0.86
CA GLN A 81 -13.36 -32.99 0.72
C GLN A 81 -11.86 -32.81 1.05
N ASN A 82 -11.10 -33.91 1.07
CA ASN A 82 -9.68 -33.94 1.45
C ASN A 82 -9.42 -33.42 2.90
N ILE A 83 -10.39 -33.63 3.80
CA ILE A 83 -10.28 -33.35 5.23
C ILE A 83 -10.20 -34.68 5.96
N VAL A 84 -9.01 -35.00 6.50
CA VAL A 84 -8.71 -36.28 7.13
C VAL A 84 -8.82 -36.14 8.65
N ALA A 85 -9.75 -36.89 9.24
CA ALA A 85 -9.87 -36.97 10.69
C ALA A 85 -8.67 -37.72 11.28
N VAL A 86 -7.97 -37.12 12.24
CA VAL A 86 -6.93 -37.76 13.05
C VAL A 86 -7.40 -37.88 14.50
N PRO A 87 -6.86 -38.85 15.28
CA PRO A 87 -7.21 -38.99 16.70
C PRO A 87 -6.96 -37.68 17.47
N ALA A 88 -7.96 -37.20 18.19
CA ALA A 88 -7.81 -35.99 19.01
C ALA A 88 -6.97 -36.25 20.26
N PRO A 89 -6.09 -35.30 20.64
CA PRO A 89 -5.42 -35.32 21.93
C PRO A 89 -6.41 -35.31 23.12
N LYS A 90 -5.95 -35.75 24.30
CA LYS A 90 -6.75 -35.72 25.53
C LYS A 90 -7.29 -34.32 25.82
N ASP A 91 -6.47 -33.29 25.61
CA ASP A 91 -6.85 -31.88 25.70
C ASP A 91 -6.71 -31.20 24.34
N LEU A 92 -7.82 -31.15 23.60
CA LEU A 92 -7.86 -30.56 22.26
C LEU A 92 -7.74 -29.04 22.31
N ASP A 93 -8.30 -28.40 23.34
CA ASP A 93 -8.25 -26.95 23.53
C ASP A 93 -6.82 -26.49 23.79
N ALA A 94 -6.10 -27.22 24.65
CA ALA A 94 -4.68 -26.97 24.87
C ALA A 94 -3.84 -27.24 23.61
N ALA A 95 -4.11 -28.31 22.85
CA ALA A 95 -3.37 -28.62 21.63
C ALA A 95 -3.56 -27.54 20.54
N VAL A 96 -4.78 -27.02 20.39
CA VAL A 96 -5.04 -25.89 19.49
C VAL A 96 -4.36 -24.63 20.05
N ARG A 97 -4.46 -24.35 21.35
CA ARG A 97 -3.80 -23.18 21.96
C ARG A 97 -2.26 -23.22 21.83
N ASN A 98 -1.66 -24.39 21.98
CA ASN A 98 -0.21 -24.64 21.90
C ASN A 98 0.33 -24.73 20.47
N GLN A 99 -0.55 -24.63 19.45
CA GLN A 99 -0.18 -24.67 18.03
C GLN A 99 0.25 -26.05 17.52
N ASP A 100 -0.08 -27.12 18.24
CA ASP A 100 0.13 -28.49 17.74
C ASP A 100 -0.81 -28.80 16.56
N HIS A 101 -1.99 -28.14 16.56
CA HIS A 101 -2.98 -28.22 15.49
C HIS A 101 -3.62 -26.85 15.21
N ASP A 102 -3.86 -26.55 13.93
CA ASP A 102 -4.46 -25.27 13.51
C ASP A 102 -5.96 -25.18 13.85
N VAL A 103 -6.68 -26.29 13.74
CA VAL A 103 -8.12 -26.40 14.01
C VAL A 103 -8.45 -27.79 14.55
N GLY A 104 -9.46 -27.89 15.42
CA GLY A 104 -10.01 -29.15 15.92
C GLY A 104 -11.52 -29.25 15.71
N LEU A 105 -12.05 -30.47 15.77
CA LEU A 105 -13.48 -30.75 15.70
C LEU A 105 -13.91 -31.59 16.90
N ILE A 106 -14.96 -31.15 17.60
CA ILE A 106 -15.60 -31.92 18.66
C ILE A 106 -16.97 -32.37 18.17
N VAL A 107 -17.20 -33.68 18.20
CA VAL A 107 -18.50 -34.29 17.93
C VAL A 107 -19.13 -34.66 19.27
N ALA A 108 -20.28 -34.05 19.58
CA ALA A 108 -20.98 -34.30 20.84
C ALA A 108 -21.32 -35.78 21.04
N ALA A 109 -21.35 -36.25 22.29
CA ALA A 109 -21.67 -37.65 22.60
C ALA A 109 -23.10 -38.04 22.14
N ASP A 110 -24.04 -37.11 22.26
CA ASP A 110 -25.44 -37.30 21.84
C ASP A 110 -25.65 -37.17 20.32
N PHE A 111 -24.59 -36.90 19.54
CA PHE A 111 -24.69 -36.70 18.09
C PHE A 111 -25.47 -37.82 17.40
N ALA A 112 -25.16 -39.08 17.71
CA ALA A 112 -25.81 -40.23 17.07
C ALA A 112 -27.30 -40.34 17.43
N LYS A 113 -27.69 -39.93 18.64
CA LYS A 113 -29.08 -39.93 19.12
C LYS A 113 -29.88 -38.84 18.41
N ASP A 114 -29.39 -37.61 18.44
CA ASP A 114 -30.05 -36.45 17.81
C ASP A 114 -30.13 -36.63 16.30
N TRP A 115 -29.07 -37.17 15.69
CA TRP A 115 -29.02 -37.47 14.27
C TRP A 115 -30.12 -38.45 13.84
N LYS A 116 -30.32 -39.54 14.59
CA LYS A 116 -31.38 -40.53 14.30
C LYS A 116 -32.77 -39.98 14.58
N ALA A 117 -32.92 -39.14 15.59
CA ALA A 117 -34.17 -38.45 15.91
C ALA A 117 -34.55 -37.35 14.89
N GLY A 118 -33.67 -37.06 13.92
CA GLY A 118 -33.88 -36.00 12.95
C GLY A 118 -33.71 -34.59 13.51
N GLN A 119 -33.12 -34.47 14.70
CA GLN A 119 -32.75 -33.20 15.32
C GLN A 119 -31.37 -32.72 14.83
N PRO A 120 -31.05 -31.42 14.95
CA PRO A 120 -29.71 -30.90 14.70
C PRO A 120 -28.71 -31.51 15.69
N ALA A 121 -27.72 -32.23 15.18
CA ALA A 121 -26.69 -32.85 15.99
C ALA A 121 -25.49 -31.89 16.14
N LEU A 122 -25.07 -31.64 17.38
CA LEU A 122 -24.05 -30.63 17.70
C LEU A 122 -22.64 -31.07 17.29
N VAL A 123 -21.93 -30.18 16.60
CA VAL A 123 -20.49 -30.25 16.35
C VAL A 123 -19.88 -28.88 16.65
N GLU A 124 -18.69 -28.86 17.26
CA GLU A 124 -18.00 -27.64 17.64
C GLU A 124 -16.63 -27.58 16.94
N ILE A 125 -16.33 -26.42 16.36
CA ILE A 125 -15.02 -26.17 15.75
C ILE A 125 -14.17 -25.42 16.77
N VAL A 126 -13.06 -26.03 17.16
CA VAL A 126 -12.09 -25.43 18.08
C VAL A 126 -11.03 -24.72 17.25
N GLN A 127 -10.97 -23.40 17.37
CA GLN A 127 -9.99 -22.57 16.67
C GLN A 127 -9.51 -21.40 17.54
N ASP A 128 -8.29 -20.95 17.30
CA ASP A 128 -7.76 -19.71 17.85
C ASP A 128 -7.91 -18.59 16.81
N SER A 129 -8.97 -17.78 16.96
CA SER A 129 -9.30 -16.69 16.03
C SER A 129 -8.26 -15.56 15.96
N THR A 130 -7.28 -15.53 16.87
CA THR A 130 -6.18 -14.56 16.80
C THR A 130 -5.10 -14.97 15.80
N ARG A 131 -5.15 -16.22 15.29
CA ARG A 131 -4.14 -16.79 14.41
C ARG A 131 -4.60 -16.87 12.97
N ARG A 132 -3.85 -16.20 12.10
CA ARG A 132 -4.07 -16.23 10.64
C ARG A 132 -3.90 -17.62 10.02
N ASP A 133 -3.10 -18.48 10.64
CA ASP A 133 -2.85 -19.83 10.13
C ASP A 133 -4.06 -20.75 10.32
N ALA A 134 -4.93 -20.47 11.30
CA ALA A 134 -6.16 -21.22 11.53
C ALA A 134 -7.31 -20.80 10.61
N ASP A 135 -7.26 -19.60 10.01
CA ASP A 135 -8.37 -19.04 9.21
C ASP A 135 -8.72 -19.92 8.00
N ILE A 136 -7.73 -20.39 7.24
CA ILE A 136 -7.96 -21.19 6.04
C ILE A 136 -8.48 -22.60 6.41
N PRO A 137 -7.81 -23.36 7.31
CA PRO A 137 -8.34 -24.62 7.84
C PRO A 137 -9.76 -24.53 8.38
N ALA A 138 -10.05 -23.54 9.22
CA ALA A 138 -11.36 -23.38 9.84
C ALA A 138 -12.45 -23.05 8.82
N ARG A 139 -12.17 -22.18 7.84
CA ARG A 139 -13.10 -21.89 6.73
C ARG A 139 -13.38 -23.13 5.88
N ARG A 140 -12.36 -23.95 5.57
CA ARG A 140 -12.53 -25.23 4.84
C ARG A 140 -13.44 -26.17 5.63
N LEU A 141 -13.20 -26.32 6.94
CA LEU A 141 -14.00 -27.17 7.81
C LEU A 141 -15.44 -26.68 7.94
N HIS A 142 -15.66 -25.39 8.18
CA HIS A 142 -16.99 -24.77 8.21
C HIS A 142 -17.76 -25.02 6.90
N ALA A 143 -17.15 -24.73 5.75
CA ALA A 143 -17.79 -24.92 4.45
C ALA A 143 -18.18 -26.39 4.19
N ALA A 144 -17.32 -27.34 4.60
CA ALA A 144 -17.62 -28.77 4.48
C ALA A 144 -18.78 -29.19 5.39
N LEU A 145 -18.80 -28.74 6.66
CA LEU A 145 -19.88 -29.05 7.60
C LEU A 145 -21.23 -28.48 7.15
N GLU A 146 -21.24 -27.25 6.64
CA GLU A 146 -22.44 -26.66 6.06
C GLU A 146 -22.91 -27.40 4.80
N GLY A 147 -21.97 -27.81 3.93
CA GLY A 147 -22.25 -28.63 2.76
C GLY A 147 -22.93 -29.94 3.13
N TYR A 148 -22.40 -30.63 4.14
CA TYR A 148 -22.99 -31.86 4.68
C TYR A 148 -24.39 -31.62 5.26
N SER A 149 -24.55 -30.56 6.05
CA SER A 149 -25.84 -30.17 6.64
C SER A 149 -26.91 -29.91 5.57
N ARG A 150 -26.56 -29.14 4.52
CA ARG A 150 -27.46 -28.87 3.38
C ARG A 150 -27.83 -30.14 2.62
N GLN A 151 -26.85 -31.01 2.33
CA GLN A 151 -27.07 -32.25 1.59
C GLN A 151 -28.01 -33.19 2.35
N VAL A 152 -27.72 -33.44 3.63
CA VAL A 152 -28.55 -34.35 4.43
C VAL A 152 -29.91 -33.74 4.74
N GLY A 153 -29.98 -32.43 5.01
CA GLY A 153 -31.23 -31.71 5.19
C GLY A 153 -32.16 -31.89 3.97
N ALA A 154 -31.64 -31.71 2.76
CA ALA A 154 -32.39 -31.92 1.53
C ALA A 154 -32.88 -33.37 1.39
N LEU A 155 -32.03 -34.37 1.66
CA LEU A 155 -32.43 -35.79 1.62
C LEU A 155 -33.52 -36.13 2.63
N ARG A 156 -33.46 -35.56 3.84
CA ARG A 156 -34.48 -35.75 4.89
C ARG A 156 -35.83 -35.13 4.51
N LEU A 157 -35.83 -33.99 3.83
CA LEU A 157 -37.05 -33.36 3.33
C LEU A 157 -37.67 -34.20 2.21
N LEU A 158 -36.85 -34.63 1.23
CA LEU A 158 -37.29 -35.46 0.12
C LEU A 158 -37.88 -36.80 0.59
N ALA A 159 -37.26 -37.44 1.58
CA ALA A 159 -37.75 -38.69 2.18
C ALA A 159 -39.13 -38.53 2.86
N ARG A 160 -39.53 -37.30 3.19
CA ARG A 160 -40.85 -36.96 3.76
C ARG A 160 -41.81 -36.38 2.72
N GLY A 161 -41.46 -36.44 1.43
CA GLY A 161 -42.27 -35.87 0.35
C GLY A 161 -42.26 -34.34 0.30
N ILE A 162 -41.36 -33.69 1.04
CA ILE A 162 -41.24 -32.23 1.08
C ILE A 162 -40.13 -31.82 0.12
N SER A 163 -40.44 -30.89 -0.79
CA SER A 163 -39.41 -30.33 -1.67
C SER A 163 -38.38 -29.55 -0.86
N ALA A 164 -37.09 -29.80 -1.11
CA ALA A 164 -36.00 -29.09 -0.46
C ALA A 164 -36.05 -27.56 -0.70
N ASN A 165 -36.69 -27.13 -1.80
CA ASN A 165 -36.84 -25.72 -2.15
C ASN A 165 -37.71 -24.93 -1.15
N VAL A 166 -38.56 -25.61 -0.36
CA VAL A 166 -39.42 -24.96 0.65
C VAL A 166 -38.59 -24.27 1.74
N VAL A 167 -37.38 -24.79 2.03
CA VAL A 167 -36.48 -24.24 3.06
C VAL A 167 -35.49 -23.22 2.46
N GLN A 168 -35.44 -23.08 1.13
CA GLN A 168 -34.66 -22.08 0.43
C GLN A 168 -35.55 -21.20 -0.47
N PRO A 169 -36.46 -20.40 0.12
CA PRO A 169 -37.43 -19.60 -0.64
C PRO A 169 -36.79 -18.46 -1.42
N VAL A 170 -35.57 -18.03 -1.06
CA VAL A 170 -34.84 -16.95 -1.71
C VAL A 170 -33.58 -17.50 -2.35
N ASN A 171 -33.51 -17.41 -3.69
CA ASN A 171 -32.29 -17.70 -4.44
C ASN A 171 -31.48 -16.41 -4.62
N VAL A 172 -30.58 -16.14 -3.67
CA VAL A 172 -29.70 -14.96 -3.72
C VAL A 172 -28.60 -15.21 -4.75
N ALA A 173 -28.53 -14.38 -5.78
CA ALA A 173 -27.45 -14.40 -6.77
C ALA A 173 -26.67 -13.08 -6.71
N ASP A 174 -25.36 -13.17 -6.47
CA ASP A 174 -24.48 -12.03 -6.50
C ASP A 174 -24.10 -11.68 -7.95
N ARG A 175 -24.42 -10.46 -8.38
CA ARG A 175 -23.96 -9.92 -9.66
C ARG A 175 -22.84 -8.91 -9.41
N ASP A 176 -21.61 -9.39 -9.56
CA ASP A 176 -20.43 -8.55 -9.44
C ASP A 176 -20.25 -7.66 -10.68
N VAL A 177 -20.35 -6.35 -10.49
CA VAL A 177 -20.17 -5.33 -11.53
C VAL A 177 -18.74 -4.78 -11.58
N ALA A 178 -17.83 -5.24 -10.72
CA ALA A 178 -16.47 -4.77 -10.66
C ALA A 178 -15.68 -5.21 -11.89
N THR A 179 -14.99 -4.26 -12.52
CA THR A 179 -14.06 -4.55 -13.61
C THR A 179 -12.87 -5.37 -13.09
N ALA A 180 -12.24 -6.13 -13.98
CA ALA A 180 -11.01 -6.87 -13.62
C ALA A 180 -9.91 -5.93 -13.11
N GLU A 181 -9.84 -4.70 -13.63
CA GLU A 181 -8.92 -3.65 -13.18
C GLU A 181 -9.27 -3.15 -11.77
N ALA A 182 -10.54 -2.92 -11.46
CA ALA A 182 -10.97 -2.53 -10.11
C ALA A 182 -10.67 -3.62 -9.06
N LYS A 183 -10.84 -4.90 -9.42
CA LYS A 183 -10.49 -6.03 -8.55
C LYS A 183 -9.00 -6.11 -8.27
N ARG A 184 -8.16 -5.92 -9.29
CA ARG A 184 -6.70 -5.82 -9.14
C ARG A 184 -6.32 -4.61 -8.27
N GLY A 185 -7.03 -3.51 -8.47
CA GLY A 185 -6.83 -2.25 -7.75
C GLY A 185 -7.10 -2.33 -6.25
N LEU A 186 -7.88 -3.30 -5.76
CA LEU A 186 -8.13 -3.48 -4.32
C LEU A 186 -6.85 -3.76 -3.54
N VAL A 187 -6.00 -4.68 -4.00
CA VAL A 187 -4.74 -5.01 -3.32
C VAL A 187 -3.75 -3.83 -3.39
N LEU A 188 -3.67 -3.18 -4.55
CA LEU A 188 -2.82 -2.01 -4.79
C LEU A 188 -3.23 -0.78 -3.97
N SER A 189 -4.54 -0.64 -3.72
CA SER A 189 -5.11 0.56 -3.10
C SER A 189 -4.68 0.80 -1.65
N ALA A 190 -4.26 -0.24 -0.93
CA ALA A 190 -3.93 -0.13 0.49
C ALA A 190 -2.54 0.52 0.74
N LEU A 191 -1.54 0.19 -0.08
CA LEU A 191 -0.13 0.57 0.20
C LEU A 191 0.48 1.49 -0.87
N LEU A 192 0.13 1.29 -2.14
CA LEU A 192 0.79 1.97 -3.25
C LEU A 192 0.62 3.50 -3.21
N PRO A 193 -0.57 4.07 -2.90
CA PRO A 193 -0.73 5.52 -2.82
C PRO A 193 0.20 6.16 -1.79
N TYR A 194 0.31 5.57 -0.60
CA TYR A 194 1.18 6.06 0.46
C TYR A 194 2.64 6.09 0.01
N LEU A 195 3.13 4.97 -0.52
CA LEU A 195 4.52 4.84 -0.98
C LEU A 195 4.83 5.89 -2.04
N LEU A 196 3.99 6.02 -3.07
CA LEU A 196 4.24 6.95 -4.16
C LEU A 196 4.17 8.42 -3.72
N ILE A 197 3.26 8.76 -2.80
CA ILE A 197 3.20 10.10 -2.20
C ILE A 197 4.47 10.40 -1.41
N MET A 198 4.95 9.44 -0.60
CA MET A 198 6.18 9.59 0.17
C MET A 198 7.40 9.74 -0.74
N THR A 199 7.55 8.88 -1.75
CA THR A 199 8.64 8.95 -2.72
C THR A 199 8.62 10.24 -3.52
N SER A 200 7.44 10.72 -3.92
CA SER A 200 7.33 12.01 -4.63
C SER A 200 7.69 13.20 -3.75
N PHE A 201 7.17 13.24 -2.51
CA PHE A 201 7.37 14.33 -1.58
C PHE A 201 8.80 14.42 -1.06
N ALA A 202 9.43 13.27 -0.79
CA ALA A 202 10.78 13.19 -0.24
C ALA A 202 11.88 12.87 -1.27
N GLY A 203 11.53 12.58 -2.53
CA GLY A 203 12.48 12.09 -3.53
C GLY A 203 13.62 13.06 -3.86
N GLY A 204 13.40 14.37 -3.67
CA GLY A 204 14.42 15.40 -3.82
C GLY A 204 15.08 15.84 -2.51
N ALA A 205 14.72 15.24 -1.36
CA ALA A 205 15.12 15.72 -0.05
C ALA A 205 16.63 15.68 0.16
N PHE A 206 17.29 14.59 -0.26
CA PHE A 206 18.74 14.46 -0.14
C PHE A 206 19.47 15.64 -0.81
N LEU A 207 19.12 15.95 -2.06
CA LEU A 207 19.75 17.06 -2.80
C LEU A 207 19.46 18.41 -2.13
N ILE A 208 18.21 18.67 -1.72
CA ILE A 208 17.87 19.96 -1.09
C ILE A 208 18.61 20.17 0.23
N ILE A 209 18.73 19.11 1.05
CA ILE A 209 19.41 19.20 2.34
C ILE A 209 20.90 19.48 2.14
N ASP A 210 21.59 18.72 1.29
CA ASP A 210 23.02 18.92 1.04
C ASP A 210 23.29 20.26 0.32
N ALA A 211 22.51 20.58 -0.72
CA ALA A 211 22.67 21.83 -1.46
C ALA A 211 22.27 23.08 -0.65
N THR A 212 21.48 22.95 0.42
CA THR A 212 21.04 24.11 1.22
C THR A 212 21.72 24.16 2.58
N ALA A 213 21.46 23.19 3.44
CA ALA A 213 22.04 23.16 4.77
C ALA A 213 23.52 22.74 4.73
N GLY A 214 23.89 21.83 3.81
CA GLY A 214 25.28 21.42 3.63
C GLY A 214 26.17 22.54 3.10
N GLU A 215 25.71 23.30 2.11
CA GLU A 215 26.44 24.50 1.64
C GLU A 215 26.54 25.58 2.73
N ARG A 216 25.54 25.69 3.62
CA ARG A 216 25.59 26.61 4.77
C ARG A 216 26.66 26.19 5.76
N GLU A 217 26.65 24.90 6.14
CA GLU A 217 27.58 24.31 7.10
C GLU A 217 29.03 24.38 6.59
N ARG A 218 29.24 24.23 5.28
CA ARG A 218 30.54 24.35 4.61
C ARG A 218 30.94 25.80 4.28
N GLN A 219 30.14 26.79 4.70
CA GLN A 219 30.36 28.22 4.43
C GLN A 219 30.48 28.57 2.93
N SER A 220 29.96 27.72 2.03
CA SER A 220 29.99 27.95 0.58
C SER A 220 28.78 28.72 0.06
N LEU A 221 27.76 28.94 0.90
CA LEU A 221 26.60 29.78 0.54
C LEU A 221 26.96 31.26 0.36
N GLU A 222 27.87 31.82 1.17
CA GLU A 222 28.20 33.25 1.11
C GLU A 222 28.86 33.62 -0.22
N PRO A 223 29.88 32.89 -0.72
CA PRO A 223 30.43 33.13 -2.06
C PRO A 223 29.40 32.95 -3.17
N LEU A 224 28.47 32.00 -3.03
CA LEU A 224 27.41 31.77 -4.04
C LEU A 224 26.45 32.96 -4.11
N LEU A 225 26.10 33.55 -2.97
CA LEU A 225 25.22 34.73 -2.89
C LEU A 225 25.91 36.03 -3.29
N ALA A 226 27.25 36.05 -3.29
CA ALA A 226 28.06 37.16 -3.81
C ALA A 226 28.18 37.16 -5.35
N THR A 227 27.77 36.07 -6.02
CA THR A 227 27.73 36.03 -7.49
C THR A 227 26.67 36.97 -8.05
N PRO A 228 26.81 37.49 -9.28
CA PRO A 228 25.83 38.37 -9.91
C PRO A 228 24.51 37.67 -10.29
N ALA A 229 24.29 36.42 -9.86
CA ALA A 229 23.07 35.66 -10.12
C ALA A 229 21.96 36.08 -9.13
N PRO A 230 20.72 36.32 -9.61
CA PRO A 230 19.63 36.64 -8.71
C PRO A 230 19.31 35.44 -7.80
N ARG A 231 19.06 35.70 -6.52
CA ARG A 231 18.79 34.66 -5.51
C ARG A 231 17.61 33.76 -5.89
N SER A 232 16.60 34.31 -6.57
CA SER A 232 15.46 33.55 -7.10
C SER A 232 15.87 32.51 -8.14
N ALA A 233 16.87 32.78 -9.00
CA ALA A 233 17.39 31.83 -9.98
C ALA A 233 18.19 30.70 -9.31
N ILE A 234 18.92 31.00 -8.23
CA ILE A 234 19.65 30.00 -7.44
C ILE A 234 18.66 29.03 -6.77
N VAL A 235 17.67 29.57 -6.05
CA VAL A 235 16.67 28.77 -5.34
C VAL A 235 15.82 27.93 -6.30
N SER A 236 15.33 28.53 -7.39
CA SER A 236 14.56 27.79 -8.40
C SER A 236 15.40 26.70 -9.07
N GLY A 237 16.68 26.96 -9.33
CA GLY A 237 17.59 25.95 -9.91
C GLY A 237 17.77 24.74 -9.00
N LYS A 238 17.96 24.96 -7.70
CA LYS A 238 18.06 23.87 -6.70
C LYS A 238 16.77 23.06 -6.60
N ILE A 239 15.63 23.74 -6.52
CA ILE A 239 14.31 23.10 -6.48
C ILE A 239 14.06 22.28 -7.75
N ALA A 240 14.36 22.83 -8.94
CA ALA A 240 14.16 22.13 -10.19
C ALA A 240 15.06 20.90 -10.32
N ALA A 241 16.34 20.98 -9.93
CA ALA A 241 17.24 19.83 -9.90
C ALA A 241 16.72 18.72 -8.96
N ALA A 242 16.25 19.10 -7.76
CA ALA A 242 15.66 18.17 -6.81
C ALA A 242 14.36 17.52 -7.33
N CYS A 243 13.48 18.30 -7.98
CA CYS A 243 12.28 17.77 -8.62
C CYS A 243 12.62 16.77 -9.73
N VAL A 244 13.62 17.05 -10.57
CA VAL A 244 14.06 16.13 -11.64
C VAL A 244 14.54 14.81 -11.04
N LEU A 245 15.38 14.85 -9.99
CA LEU A 245 15.82 13.64 -9.31
C LEU A 245 14.65 12.89 -8.65
N GLY A 246 13.75 13.60 -7.96
CA GLY A 246 12.60 12.99 -7.30
C GLY A 246 11.65 12.32 -8.29
N LEU A 247 11.36 12.98 -9.42
CA LEU A 247 10.53 12.42 -10.50
C LEU A 247 11.21 11.23 -11.18
N PHE A 248 12.53 11.28 -11.37
CA PHE A 248 13.26 10.15 -11.94
C PHE A 248 13.26 8.95 -10.97
N SER A 249 13.48 9.17 -9.68
CA SER A 249 13.38 8.14 -8.65
C SER A 249 11.96 7.53 -8.57
N LEU A 250 10.94 8.38 -8.67
CA LEU A 250 9.54 7.95 -8.74
C LEU A 250 9.25 7.13 -10.01
N LEU A 251 9.76 7.55 -11.17
CA LEU A 251 9.65 6.77 -12.41
C LEU A 251 10.31 5.40 -12.26
N LEU A 252 11.51 5.33 -11.70
CA LEU A 252 12.19 4.06 -11.43
C LEU A 252 11.39 3.18 -10.47
N THR A 253 10.76 3.77 -9.45
CA THR A 253 9.88 3.04 -8.52
C THR A 253 8.70 2.41 -9.25
N LEU A 254 8.00 3.19 -10.10
CA LEU A 254 6.86 2.71 -10.87
C LEU A 254 7.26 1.63 -11.89
N LEU A 255 8.40 1.80 -12.56
CA LEU A 255 8.95 0.78 -13.47
C LEU A 255 9.37 -0.48 -12.73
N ALA A 256 9.97 -0.35 -11.55
CA ALA A 256 10.32 -1.49 -10.70
C ALA A 256 9.05 -2.27 -10.29
N PHE A 257 8.00 -1.59 -9.83
CA PHE A 257 6.71 -2.24 -9.54
C PHE A 257 6.14 -2.97 -10.77
N LYS A 258 6.19 -2.34 -11.95
CA LYS A 258 5.73 -2.96 -13.20
C LYS A 258 6.52 -4.22 -13.54
N LEU A 259 7.85 -4.14 -13.53
CA LEU A 259 8.73 -5.28 -13.83
C LEU A 259 8.52 -6.40 -12.81
N SER A 260 8.45 -6.05 -11.54
CA SER A 260 8.14 -6.98 -10.45
C SER A 260 6.81 -7.69 -10.67
N ALA A 261 5.75 -6.96 -10.99
CA ALA A 261 4.44 -7.54 -11.25
C ALA A 261 4.43 -8.48 -12.46
N GLN A 262 5.20 -8.17 -13.51
CA GLN A 262 5.32 -9.02 -14.70
C GLN A 262 6.09 -10.31 -14.43
N MET A 263 7.07 -10.28 -13.53
CA MET A 263 7.84 -11.46 -13.12
C MET A 263 7.10 -12.34 -12.09
N SER A 264 6.03 -11.82 -11.48
CA SER A 264 5.29 -12.52 -10.44
C SER A 264 4.10 -13.32 -10.99
N SER A 265 3.69 -14.35 -10.26
CA SER A 265 2.46 -15.11 -10.47
C SER A 265 1.35 -14.67 -9.50
N GLY A 266 0.12 -15.11 -9.77
CA GLY A 266 -1.00 -14.94 -8.83
C GLY A 266 -1.26 -13.49 -8.43
N ILE A 267 -1.18 -13.22 -7.12
CA ILE A 267 -1.44 -11.91 -6.51
C ILE A 267 -0.44 -10.87 -7.00
N GLY A 268 0.83 -11.23 -7.24
CA GLY A 268 1.82 -10.25 -7.70
C GLY A 268 1.56 -9.77 -9.13
N ARG A 269 0.96 -10.61 -9.99
CA ARG A 269 0.54 -10.20 -11.35
C ARG A 269 -0.65 -9.25 -11.34
N MET A 270 -1.47 -9.28 -10.29
CA MET A 270 -2.53 -8.30 -10.09
C MET A 270 -1.98 -6.88 -9.83
N LEU A 271 -0.68 -6.76 -9.55
CA LEU A 271 -0.02 -5.47 -9.32
C LEU A 271 0.46 -4.80 -10.62
N ASP A 272 0.24 -5.39 -11.81
CA ASP A 272 0.69 -4.81 -13.08
C ASP A 272 -0.10 -3.55 -13.42
N VAL A 273 0.62 -2.45 -13.59
CA VAL A 273 0.08 -1.13 -13.92
C VAL A 273 0.40 -0.80 -15.37
N SER A 274 -0.60 -0.35 -16.12
CA SER A 274 -0.41 0.06 -17.52
C SER A 274 0.56 1.26 -17.63
N LEU A 275 1.29 1.37 -18.74
CA LEU A 275 2.18 2.52 -18.98
C LEU A 275 1.40 3.85 -19.00
N TYR A 276 0.15 3.81 -19.47
CA TYR A 276 -0.75 4.95 -19.46
C TYR A 276 -1.10 5.39 -18.02
N SER A 277 -1.39 4.43 -17.14
CA SER A 277 -1.61 4.69 -15.72
C SER A 277 -0.35 5.23 -15.03
N ILE A 278 0.85 4.72 -15.37
CA ILE A 278 2.13 5.27 -14.89
C ILE A 278 2.26 6.74 -15.28
N GLY A 279 1.96 7.11 -16.52
CA GLY A 279 1.96 8.50 -16.98
C GLY A 279 1.01 9.39 -16.16
N LYS A 280 -0.21 8.91 -15.88
CA LYS A 280 -1.15 9.64 -15.00
C LYS A 280 -0.63 9.78 -13.58
N MET A 281 -0.05 8.73 -13.00
CA MET A 281 0.52 8.76 -11.65
C MET A 281 1.66 9.78 -11.55
N LEU A 282 2.55 9.84 -12.55
CA LEU A 282 3.60 10.86 -12.62
C LEU A 282 3.02 12.28 -12.68
N LEU A 283 1.97 12.50 -13.47
CA LEU A 283 1.30 13.79 -13.56
C LEU A 283 0.61 14.17 -12.22
N ILE A 284 -0.01 13.22 -11.54
CA ILE A 284 -0.62 13.41 -10.21
C ILE A 284 0.45 13.71 -9.16
N LEU A 285 1.66 13.18 -9.29
CA LEU A 285 2.71 13.35 -8.28
C LEU A 285 3.62 14.53 -8.59
N LEU A 286 3.51 15.15 -9.76
CA LEU A 286 4.31 16.28 -10.16
C LEU A 286 4.14 17.50 -9.23
N PRO A 287 2.91 18.00 -8.94
CA PRO A 287 2.74 19.10 -7.98
C PRO A 287 3.23 18.74 -6.57
N MET A 288 3.09 17.47 -6.18
CA MET A 288 3.53 16.98 -4.88
C MET A 288 5.04 17.07 -4.71
N SER A 289 5.80 16.77 -5.78
CA SER A 289 7.26 16.90 -5.79
C SER A 289 7.71 18.36 -5.63
N PHE A 290 7.01 19.31 -6.28
CA PHE A 290 7.28 20.74 -6.09
C PHE A 290 6.92 21.23 -4.69
N ILE A 291 5.77 20.81 -4.14
CA ILE A 291 5.38 21.15 -2.76
C ILE A 291 6.44 20.65 -1.78
N GLY A 292 6.87 19.40 -1.91
CA GLY A 292 7.88 18.79 -1.04
C GLY A 292 9.23 19.49 -1.12
N THR A 293 9.78 19.67 -2.32
CA THR A 293 11.09 20.30 -2.49
C THR A 293 11.09 21.78 -2.11
N ALA A 294 10.02 22.54 -2.40
CA ALA A 294 9.91 23.93 -1.99
C ALA A 294 9.80 24.09 -0.46
N LEU A 295 8.99 23.25 0.19
CA LEU A 295 8.84 23.26 1.65
C LEU A 295 10.15 22.84 2.34
N LEU A 296 10.81 21.79 1.83
CA LEU A 296 12.12 21.36 2.32
C LEU A 296 13.16 22.46 2.14
N THR A 297 13.18 23.14 1.00
CA THR A 297 14.11 24.26 0.76
C THR A 297 13.88 25.37 1.78
N TYR A 298 12.62 25.69 2.06
CA TYR A 298 12.26 26.70 3.07
C TYR A 298 12.76 26.32 4.48
N LEU A 299 12.57 25.06 4.90
CA LEU A 299 13.01 24.59 6.22
C LEU A 299 14.53 24.42 6.30
N SER A 300 15.16 23.82 5.29
CA SER A 300 16.61 23.63 5.24
C SER A 300 17.35 24.96 5.22
N ALA A 301 16.78 26.00 4.61
CA ALA A 301 17.35 27.35 4.64
C ALA A 301 17.32 27.99 6.06
N ALA A 302 16.46 27.50 6.96
CA ALA A 302 16.41 27.93 8.35
C ALA A 302 17.29 27.10 9.30
N ALA A 303 17.66 25.88 8.91
CA ALA A 303 18.47 24.99 9.71
C ALA A 303 19.93 25.48 9.81
N LYS A 304 20.53 25.31 10.98
CA LYS A 304 21.93 25.66 11.24
C LYS A 304 22.91 24.55 10.84
N SER A 305 22.43 23.29 10.77
CA SER A 305 23.24 22.12 10.43
C SER A 305 22.47 21.12 9.57
N LEU A 306 23.20 20.22 8.90
CA LEU A 306 22.62 19.07 8.20
C LEU A 306 21.74 18.20 9.11
N LYS A 307 22.12 18.01 10.37
CA LYS A 307 21.35 17.21 11.35
C LYS A 307 20.00 17.84 11.69
N GLU A 308 19.96 19.17 11.83
CA GLU A 308 18.71 19.89 12.09
C GLU A 308 17.78 19.86 10.87
N ALA A 309 18.33 20.10 9.67
CA ALA A 309 17.58 19.97 8.41
C ALA A 309 17.00 18.56 8.24
N GLN A 310 17.76 17.53 8.56
CA GLN A 310 17.29 16.14 8.50
C GLN A 310 16.21 15.84 9.54
N SER A 311 16.30 16.43 10.74
CA SER A 311 15.26 16.29 11.76
C SER A 311 13.93 16.89 11.30
N HIS A 312 13.96 18.02 10.59
CA HIS A 312 12.76 18.62 9.99
C HIS A 312 12.12 17.71 8.92
N VAL A 313 12.92 16.99 8.14
CA VAL A 313 12.42 16.05 7.13
C VAL A 313 11.61 14.93 7.77
N THR A 314 12.07 14.39 8.92
CA THR A 314 11.34 13.36 9.66
C THR A 314 9.93 13.83 10.06
N TRP A 315 9.79 15.06 10.56
CA TRP A 315 8.49 15.62 10.90
C TRP A 315 7.62 15.89 9.67
N LEU A 316 8.22 16.37 8.58
CA LEU A 316 7.51 16.57 7.32
C LEU A 316 6.97 15.26 6.73
N MET A 317 7.70 14.16 6.89
CA MET A 317 7.28 12.82 6.45
C MET A 317 6.01 12.32 7.19
N LEU A 318 5.66 12.90 8.34
CA LEU A 318 4.41 12.58 9.03
C LEU A 318 3.18 13.26 8.40
N LEU A 319 3.35 14.34 7.62
CA LEU A 319 2.22 15.06 7.00
C LEU A 319 1.42 14.19 6.01
N PRO A 320 2.05 13.45 5.07
CA PRO A 320 1.32 12.49 4.23
C PRO A 320 0.66 11.33 4.98
N LEU A 321 1.18 10.99 6.16
CA LEU A 321 0.77 9.82 6.94
C LEU A 321 -0.69 9.97 7.41
N LEU A 322 -1.01 11.08 8.07
CA LEU A 322 -2.32 11.33 8.68
C LEU A 322 -3.51 11.15 7.72
N PRO A 323 -3.58 11.84 6.56
CA PRO A 323 -4.70 11.69 5.65
C PRO A 323 -4.79 10.28 5.05
N THR A 324 -3.66 9.61 4.82
CA THR A 324 -3.64 8.24 4.31
C THR A 324 -4.24 7.27 5.33
N PHE A 325 -3.86 7.37 6.61
CA PHE A 325 -4.43 6.54 7.67
C PHE A 325 -5.92 6.80 7.89
N VAL A 326 -6.35 8.06 7.88
CA VAL A 326 -7.77 8.42 8.00
C VAL A 326 -8.59 7.79 6.89
N LEU A 327 -8.11 7.86 5.64
CA LEU A 327 -8.80 7.25 4.49
C LEU A 327 -8.76 5.71 4.51
N MET A 328 -7.75 5.11 5.12
CA MET A 328 -7.66 3.65 5.29
C MET A 328 -8.69 3.14 6.30
N VAL A 329 -8.90 3.87 7.40
CA VAL A 329 -9.87 3.50 8.46
C VAL A 329 -11.30 3.90 8.06
N ASN A 330 -11.46 5.05 7.43
CA ASN A 330 -12.76 5.56 7.00
C ASN A 330 -12.70 5.97 5.51
N PRO A 331 -13.05 5.06 4.59
CA PRO A 331 -13.09 5.36 3.17
C PRO A 331 -14.15 6.43 2.89
N LEU A 332 -13.73 7.68 2.77
CA LEU A 332 -14.63 8.78 2.44
C LEU A 332 -15.10 8.65 0.98
N LYS A 333 -16.38 8.92 0.75
CA LYS A 333 -16.90 9.13 -0.61
C LYS A 333 -16.12 10.27 -1.26
N THR A 334 -15.73 10.10 -2.52
CA THR A 334 -14.97 11.11 -3.26
C THR A 334 -15.81 12.37 -3.45
N GLN A 335 -15.30 13.50 -2.98
CA GLN A 335 -15.93 14.82 -3.09
C GLN A 335 -14.95 15.83 -3.69
N LEU A 336 -15.46 16.87 -4.37
CA LEU A 336 -14.63 17.82 -5.11
C LEU A 336 -13.61 18.57 -4.24
N TRP A 337 -13.95 18.92 -3.00
CA TRP A 337 -13.06 19.64 -2.10
C TRP A 337 -11.80 18.85 -1.72
N GLN A 338 -11.86 17.51 -1.74
CA GLN A 338 -10.72 16.65 -1.40
C GLN A 338 -9.56 16.84 -2.36
N PHE A 339 -9.84 17.25 -3.60
CA PHE A 339 -8.83 17.50 -4.63
C PHE A 339 -8.10 18.84 -4.47
N ALA A 340 -8.58 19.73 -3.60
CA ALA A 340 -7.90 20.98 -3.26
C ALA A 340 -6.87 20.80 -2.12
N VAL A 341 -7.00 19.73 -1.33
CA VAL A 341 -6.16 19.48 -0.15
C VAL A 341 -4.99 18.55 -0.52
N PRO A 342 -3.72 18.97 -0.34
CA PRO A 342 -2.56 18.11 -0.57
C PRO A 342 -2.64 16.82 0.24
N PHE A 343 -1.96 15.77 -0.26
CA PHE A 343 -1.97 14.40 0.25
C PHE A 343 -3.33 13.69 0.08
N LEU A 344 -4.44 14.32 0.45
CA LEU A 344 -5.79 13.80 0.19
C LEU A 344 -6.07 13.71 -1.31
N ALA A 345 -5.78 14.78 -2.06
CA ALA A 345 -5.97 14.83 -3.50
C ALA A 345 -5.16 13.74 -4.22
N GLN A 346 -3.88 13.61 -3.89
CA GLN A 346 -2.99 12.61 -4.47
C GLN A 346 -3.47 11.20 -4.13
N ASN A 347 -3.88 10.95 -2.87
CA ASN A 347 -4.40 9.65 -2.47
C ASN A 347 -5.63 9.28 -3.30
N GLN A 348 -6.63 10.16 -3.37
CA GLN A 348 -7.87 9.93 -4.13
C GLN A 348 -7.63 9.77 -5.63
N LEU A 349 -6.77 10.60 -6.24
CA LEU A 349 -6.45 10.50 -7.66
C LEU A 349 -5.69 9.21 -7.99
N LEU A 350 -4.73 8.81 -7.15
CA LEU A 350 -4.01 7.54 -7.32
C LEU A 350 -4.98 6.35 -7.21
N LEU A 351 -5.89 6.36 -6.24
CA LEU A 351 -6.93 5.34 -6.10
C LEU A 351 -7.79 5.24 -7.36
N LYS A 352 -8.22 6.37 -7.94
CA LYS A 352 -8.98 6.37 -9.20
C LYS A 352 -8.19 5.77 -10.35
N VAL A 353 -6.90 6.12 -10.49
CA VAL A 353 -6.04 5.55 -11.53
C VAL A 353 -5.83 4.04 -11.34
N ILE A 354 -5.59 3.60 -10.10
CA ILE A 354 -5.38 2.18 -9.75
C ILE A 354 -6.64 1.34 -10.04
N ARG A 355 -7.83 1.91 -9.84
CA ARG A 355 -9.12 1.24 -10.07
C ARG A 355 -9.61 1.33 -11.52
N GLY A 356 -8.89 2.05 -12.39
CA GLY A 356 -9.33 2.29 -13.77
C GLY A 356 -10.51 3.27 -13.88
N GLU A 357 -10.76 4.09 -12.86
CA GLU A 357 -11.85 5.06 -12.86
C GLU A 357 -11.51 6.30 -13.71
N ALA A 358 -12.51 6.84 -14.41
CA ALA A 358 -12.36 8.09 -15.14
C ALA A 358 -12.23 9.29 -14.18
N ILE A 359 -11.29 10.17 -14.48
CA ILE A 359 -11.09 11.43 -13.74
C ILE A 359 -11.64 12.56 -14.59
N SER A 360 -12.60 13.30 -14.05
CA SER A 360 -13.23 14.42 -14.77
C SER A 360 -12.23 15.56 -15.01
N GLY A 361 -12.42 16.32 -16.10
CA GLY A 361 -11.60 17.50 -16.39
C GLY A 361 -11.66 18.56 -15.28
N GLN A 362 -12.82 18.72 -14.63
CA GLN A 362 -12.98 19.61 -13.47
C GLN A 362 -12.10 19.18 -12.29
N THR A 363 -12.03 17.87 -12.02
CA THR A 363 -11.16 17.32 -10.97
C THR A 363 -9.69 17.61 -11.26
N TRP A 364 -9.25 17.40 -12.50
CA TRP A 364 -7.88 17.73 -12.92
C TRP A 364 -7.58 19.23 -12.79
N ALA A 365 -8.48 20.08 -13.25
CA ALA A 365 -8.31 21.53 -13.18
C ALA A 365 -8.17 22.00 -11.73
N MET A 366 -9.08 21.57 -10.84
CA MET A 366 -9.03 21.89 -9.41
C MET A 366 -7.72 21.41 -8.78
N TYR A 367 -7.36 20.15 -9.03
CA TYR A 367 -6.16 19.53 -8.48
C TYR A 367 -4.88 20.28 -8.90
N LEU A 368 -4.69 20.50 -10.20
CA LEU A 368 -3.49 21.14 -10.73
C LEU A 368 -3.43 22.61 -10.30
N ALA A 369 -4.55 23.33 -10.31
CA ALA A 369 -4.60 24.72 -9.87
C ALA A 369 -4.24 24.87 -8.39
N CYS A 370 -4.86 24.09 -7.49
CA CYS A 370 -4.55 24.14 -6.06
C CYS A 370 -3.14 23.60 -5.75
N GLY A 371 -2.73 22.51 -6.40
CA GLY A 371 -1.42 21.89 -6.20
C GLY A 371 -0.27 22.80 -6.63
N PHE A 372 -0.31 23.33 -7.86
CA PHE A 372 0.70 24.28 -8.32
C PHE A 372 0.57 25.65 -7.65
N GLY A 373 -0.63 26.07 -7.27
CA GLY A 373 -0.85 27.29 -6.49
C GLY A 373 -0.14 27.21 -5.14
N LEU A 374 -0.29 26.11 -4.40
CA LEU A 374 0.43 25.90 -3.15
C LEU A 374 1.94 25.78 -3.36
N ALA A 375 2.37 25.05 -4.40
CA ALA A 375 3.79 24.96 -4.74
C ALA A 375 4.40 26.35 -5.02
N ALA A 376 3.69 27.21 -5.74
CA ALA A 376 4.12 28.57 -6.03
C ALA A 376 4.19 29.43 -4.75
N LEU A 377 3.22 29.32 -3.84
CA LEU A 377 3.25 30.02 -2.54
C LEU A 377 4.45 29.60 -1.69
N LEU A 378 4.72 28.29 -1.60
CA LEU A 378 5.87 27.76 -0.88
C LEU A 378 7.19 28.16 -1.53
N TRP A 379 7.26 28.17 -2.85
CA TRP A 379 8.41 28.65 -3.59
C TRP A 379 8.67 30.14 -3.33
N ILE A 380 7.65 31.00 -3.34
CA ILE A 380 7.78 32.42 -2.99
C ILE A 380 8.29 32.57 -1.55
N ALA A 381 7.77 31.77 -0.61
CA ALA A 381 8.24 31.78 0.77
C ALA A 381 9.72 31.39 0.88
N ALA A 382 10.15 30.34 0.16
CA ALA A 382 11.54 29.92 0.08
C ALA A 382 12.45 31.01 -0.50
N VAL A 383 12.04 31.65 -1.61
CA VAL A 383 12.79 32.74 -2.23
C VAL A 383 12.90 33.94 -1.29
N ARG A 384 11.81 34.36 -0.62
CA ARG A 384 11.83 35.45 0.36
C ARG A 384 12.78 35.14 1.53
N ARG A 385 12.81 33.89 1.98
CA ARG A 385 13.73 33.46 3.05
C ARG A 385 15.19 33.66 2.64
N TYR A 386 15.56 33.31 1.41
CA TYR A 386 16.90 33.55 0.86
C TYR A 386 17.27 35.04 0.70
N HIS A 387 16.30 35.96 0.69
CA HIS A 387 16.58 37.39 0.69
C HIS A 387 16.99 37.92 2.07
N ASN A 388 16.64 37.23 3.16
CA ASN A 388 17.03 37.66 4.50
C ASN A 388 18.55 37.54 4.69
N GLU A 389 19.21 38.64 5.05
CA GLU A 389 20.66 38.73 5.22
C GLU A 389 21.19 37.84 6.37
N ARG A 390 20.34 37.56 7.37
CA ARG A 390 20.63 36.61 8.45
C ARG A 390 20.87 35.18 7.96
N LEU A 391 20.55 34.88 6.70
CA LEU A 391 20.83 33.58 6.10
C LEU A 391 22.33 33.39 5.79
N ALA A 392 23.08 34.48 5.60
CA ALA A 392 24.53 34.43 5.38
C ALA A 392 25.32 34.38 6.70
N ILE A 393 24.76 34.89 7.80
CA ILE A 393 25.50 34.97 9.07
C ILE A 393 25.40 33.62 9.79
N SER A 394 26.46 32.80 9.74
CA SER A 394 26.60 31.65 10.64
C SER A 394 27.06 32.14 12.02
N GLY A 395 26.08 32.58 12.83
CA GLY A 395 26.26 32.90 14.25
C GLY A 395 25.64 31.82 15.15
#